data_AF-Q3I6S0-F1
#
_entry.id   AF-Q3I6S0-F1
#
_cell.length_a   1.000
_cell.length_b   1.000
_cell.length_c   1.000
_cell.angle_alpha   90.00
_cell.angle_beta   90.00
_cell.angle_gamma   90.00
#
_symmetry.space_group_name_H-M   'P 1'
#
loop_
_entity.id
_entity.type
_entity.pdbx_description
1 polymer ?
#
loop_
_entity_poly.entity_id
_entity_poly.type
_entity_poly.pdbx_seq_one_letter_code
_entity_poly.pdbx_strand_id
1 'polypeptide(L)'
;YLMICLSILISVAFYTLLERKILSYIQIRKGPNKVSIMGILQPMSDAIKLFNKNILSLETMNFSISYLTPSMSLFISMMMILLILFNSYTLIDIKHNLLMFFILSSMGVYFILLIGWSSNSKYCYLGSIRSVAQMISYEASFFMIILFLVILSQSFSFTQMEKSQMLLKFFWGNSLLFFMWMTS
;
A
#
# COMPACT_ATOMS: atom_id res chain seq x y z
N TYR A 1 17.41 5.73 -4.29
CA TYR A 1 16.51 5.03 -3.33
C TYR A 1 16.10 5.94 -2.17
N LEU A 2 17.02 6.41 -1.33
CA LEU A 2 16.69 7.26 -0.16
C LEU A 2 15.79 8.48 -0.48
N MET A 3 16.11 9.23 -1.54
CA MET A 3 15.28 10.35 -1.97
C MET A 3 13.85 9.95 -2.38
N ILE A 4 13.69 8.75 -2.96
CA ILE A 4 12.39 8.21 -3.36
C ILE A 4 11.59 7.78 -2.12
N CYS A 5 12.24 7.13 -1.15
CA CYS A 5 11.60 6.80 0.12
C CYS A 5 11.11 8.06 0.85
N LEU A 6 11.95 9.11 0.90
CA LEU A 6 11.58 10.39 1.51
C LEU A 6 10.41 11.05 0.80
N SER A 7 10.42 11.12 -0.53
CA SER A 7 9.32 11.74 -1.29
C SER A 7 8.00 10.99 -1.11
N ILE A 8 8.04 9.67 -0.99
CA ILE A 8 6.85 8.84 -0.78
C ILE A 8 6.31 8.98 0.65
N LEU A 9 7.16 9.03 1.67
CA LEU A 9 6.69 9.30 3.04
C LEU A 9 5.99 10.66 3.15
N ILE A 10 6.54 11.67 2.48
CA ILE A 10 5.93 13.01 2.40
C ILE A 10 4.60 12.95 1.64
N SER A 11 4.52 12.23 0.51
CA SER A 11 3.30 12.13 -0.26
C SER A 11 2.18 11.41 0.50
N VAL A 12 2.50 10.33 1.22
CA VAL A 12 1.54 9.61 2.09
C VAL A 12 1.01 10.52 3.19
N ALA A 13 1.86 11.33 3.82
CA ALA A 13 1.42 12.29 4.84
C ALA A 13 0.40 13.28 4.28
N PHE A 14 0.63 13.86 3.10
CA PHE A 14 -0.31 14.77 2.46
C PHE A 14 -1.56 14.06 1.90
N TYR A 15 -1.44 12.80 1.51
CA TYR A 15 -2.59 11.99 1.07
C TYR A 15 -3.65 11.89 2.17
N THR A 16 -3.27 11.72 3.44
CA THR A 16 -4.22 11.71 4.57
C THR A 16 -4.99 13.03 4.72
N LEU A 17 -4.35 14.17 4.45
CA LEU A 17 -5.01 15.47 4.46
C LEU A 17 -5.97 15.62 3.28
N LEU A 18 -5.55 15.16 2.09
CA LEU A 18 -6.36 15.18 0.89
C LEU A 18 -7.63 14.34 1.09
N GLU A 19 -7.51 13.14 1.64
CA GLU A 19 -8.64 12.27 1.98
C GLU A 19 -9.64 12.98 2.91
N ARG A 20 -9.17 13.55 4.02
CA ARG A 20 -10.03 14.30 4.96
C ARG A 20 -10.74 15.48 4.30
N LYS A 21 -10.06 16.20 3.39
CA LYS A 21 -10.66 17.34 2.67
C LYS A 21 -11.70 16.88 1.65
N ILE A 22 -11.41 15.88 0.82
CA ILE A 22 -12.36 15.37 -0.18
C ILE A 22 -13.62 14.84 0.52
N LEU A 23 -13.47 14.02 1.57
CA LEU A 23 -14.62 13.52 2.34
C LEU A 23 -15.43 14.65 2.97
N SER A 24 -14.76 15.70 3.47
CA SER A 24 -15.46 16.87 4.02
C SER A 24 -16.27 17.62 2.96
N TYR A 25 -15.72 17.79 1.75
CA TYR A 25 -16.41 18.48 0.66
C TYR A 25 -17.61 17.68 0.15
N ILE A 26 -17.51 16.35 0.06
CA ILE A 26 -18.65 15.47 -0.27
C ILE A 26 -19.76 15.61 0.79
N GLN A 27 -19.38 15.74 2.07
CA GLN A 27 -20.31 15.88 3.19
C GLN A 27 -20.77 17.34 3.44
N ILE A 28 -20.44 18.29 2.55
CA ILE A 28 -20.83 19.72 2.69
C ILE A 28 -20.33 20.31 4.02
N ARG A 29 -19.15 19.88 4.51
CA ARG A 29 -18.50 20.47 5.67
C ARG A 29 -17.05 20.85 5.33
N LYS A 30 -16.50 21.86 6.01
CA LYS A 30 -15.10 22.22 5.82
C LYS A 30 -14.21 21.21 6.54
N GLY A 31 -13.20 20.73 5.84
CA GLY A 31 -12.15 19.87 6.39
C GLY A 31 -11.23 20.61 7.38
N PRO A 32 -10.10 20.00 7.77
CA PRO A 32 -9.13 20.64 8.65
C PRO A 32 -8.61 21.94 8.01
N ASN A 33 -9.02 23.08 8.56
CA ASN A 33 -8.65 24.42 8.08
C ASN A 33 -7.93 25.27 9.14
N LYS A 34 -7.90 24.83 10.42
CA LYS A 34 -7.38 25.63 11.54
C LYS A 34 -5.86 25.56 11.70
N VAL A 35 -5.25 24.41 11.39
CA VAL A 35 -3.79 24.24 11.51
C VAL A 35 -3.11 24.95 10.34
N SER A 36 -2.41 26.04 10.62
CA SER A 36 -1.74 26.90 9.62
C SER A 36 -2.66 27.38 8.48
N ILE A 37 -2.07 27.78 7.35
CA ILE A 37 -2.79 28.25 6.17
C ILE A 37 -3.52 27.06 5.53
N MET A 38 -4.85 27.11 5.52
CA MET A 38 -5.71 26.11 4.87
C MET A 38 -5.48 24.66 5.34
N GLY A 39 -4.97 24.44 6.55
CA GLY A 39 -4.78 23.09 7.09
C GLY A 39 -3.51 22.36 6.63
N ILE A 40 -2.63 22.96 5.83
CA ILE A 40 -1.54 22.23 5.14
C ILE A 40 -0.62 21.50 6.14
N LEU A 41 -0.36 22.09 7.31
CA LEU A 41 0.52 21.48 8.32
C LEU A 41 -0.19 20.45 9.24
N GLN A 42 -1.43 20.06 8.94
CA GLN A 42 -2.15 19.06 9.73
C GLN A 42 -1.40 17.72 9.88
N PRO A 43 -0.82 17.11 8.82
CA PRO A 43 -0.13 15.82 8.95
C PRO A 43 1.07 15.90 9.88
N MET A 44 1.79 17.03 9.88
CA MET A 44 2.91 17.26 10.80
C MET A 44 2.42 17.39 12.24
N SER A 45 1.30 18.07 12.48
CA SER A 45 0.72 18.18 13.83
C SER A 45 0.23 16.83 14.38
N ASP A 46 -0.36 15.98 13.52
CA ASP A 46 -0.80 14.64 13.90
C ASP A 46 0.41 13.75 14.23
N ALA A 47 1.51 13.85 13.48
CA ALA A 47 2.76 13.14 13.77
C ALA A 47 3.37 13.56 15.12
N ILE A 48 3.52 14.86 15.37
CA ILE A 48 4.06 15.39 16.64
C ILE A 48 3.18 14.94 17.82
N LYS A 49 1.85 14.94 17.65
CA LYS A 49 0.92 14.44 18.66
C LYS A 49 1.14 12.97 18.99
N LEU A 50 1.41 12.12 18.00
CA LEU A 50 1.70 10.70 18.21
C LEU A 50 3.06 10.48 18.86
N PHE A 51 4.09 11.25 18.49
CA PHE A 51 5.41 11.18 19.12
C PHE A 51 5.41 11.56 20.61
N ASN A 52 4.57 12.53 20.99
CA ASN A 52 4.45 12.95 22.40
C ASN A 52 3.58 12.01 23.24
N LYS A 53 2.93 11.01 22.65
CA LYS A 53 2.04 10.11 23.38
C LYS A 53 2.84 8.99 24.05
N ASN A 54 2.63 8.80 25.36
CA ASN A 54 3.24 7.70 26.09
C ASN A 54 2.79 6.35 25.53
N ILE A 55 3.76 5.44 25.35
CA ILE A 55 3.52 4.09 24.87
C ILE A 55 2.99 3.27 26.05
N LEU A 56 1.72 2.85 25.97
CA LEU A 56 1.10 1.97 26.96
C LEU A 56 1.25 0.53 26.50
N SER A 57 2.06 -0.24 27.21
CA SER A 57 2.36 -1.63 26.90
C SER A 57 1.58 -2.54 27.86
N LEU A 58 0.68 -3.40 27.35
CA LEU A 58 -0.04 -4.36 28.19
C LEU A 58 0.85 -5.57 28.51
N GLU A 59 0.78 -6.07 29.74
CA GLU A 59 1.59 -7.21 30.22
C GLU A 59 1.36 -8.50 29.45
N THR A 60 0.16 -8.69 28.89
CA THR A 60 -0.22 -9.90 28.16
C THR A 60 0.33 -9.93 26.73
N MET A 61 0.95 -8.86 26.23
CA MET A 61 1.35 -8.75 24.82
C MET A 61 2.76 -9.30 24.57
N ASN A 62 2.97 -9.92 23.42
CA ASN A 62 4.31 -10.29 22.97
C ASN A 62 5.06 -9.04 22.48
N PHE A 63 5.83 -8.38 23.36
CA PHE A 63 6.51 -7.12 23.07
C PHE A 63 7.41 -7.15 21.83
N SER A 64 8.22 -8.20 21.66
CA SER A 64 9.13 -8.31 20.51
C SER A 64 8.36 -8.26 19.18
N ILE A 65 7.28 -9.04 19.09
CA ILE A 65 6.49 -9.18 17.87
C ILE A 65 5.68 -7.89 17.62
N SER A 66 5.10 -7.28 18.66
CA SER A 66 4.28 -6.08 18.49
C SER A 66 5.07 -4.85 18.02
N TYR A 67 6.35 -4.73 18.36
CA TYR A 67 7.21 -3.64 17.87
C TYR A 67 7.87 -3.95 16.51
N LEU A 68 8.26 -5.20 16.25
CA LEU A 68 8.92 -5.58 15.00
C LEU A 68 7.94 -5.71 13.84
N THR A 69 6.73 -6.19 14.06
CA THR A 69 5.81 -6.46 12.95
C THR A 69 5.35 -5.22 12.17
N PRO A 70 5.05 -4.05 12.79
CA PRO A 70 4.68 -2.85 12.04
C PRO A 70 5.87 -2.25 11.26
N SER A 71 7.11 -2.42 11.75
CA SER A 71 8.29 -1.95 11.01
C SER A 71 8.57 -2.83 9.80
N MET A 72 8.38 -4.15 9.93
CA MET A 72 8.54 -5.09 8.82
C MET A 72 7.47 -4.93 7.74
N SER A 73 6.22 -4.62 8.10
CA SER A 73 5.16 -4.35 7.11
C SER A 73 5.45 -3.08 6.29
N LEU A 74 5.92 -2.02 6.95
CA LEU A 74 6.40 -0.81 6.27
C LEU A 74 7.60 -1.12 5.37
N PHE A 75 8.53 -1.97 5.81
CA PHE A 75 9.68 -2.37 5.02
C PHE A 75 9.29 -3.07 3.72
N ILE A 76 8.33 -4.02 3.74
CA ILE A 76 7.82 -4.64 2.50
C ILE A 76 7.23 -3.59 1.56
N SER A 77 6.42 -2.67 2.08
CA SER A 77 5.81 -1.62 1.25
C SER A 77 6.87 -0.73 0.57
N MET A 78 7.97 -0.44 1.26
CA MET A 78 9.11 0.30 0.70
C MET A 78 9.88 -0.50 -0.35
N MET A 79 10.03 -1.81 -0.16
CA MET A 79 10.68 -2.68 -1.15
C MET A 79 9.87 -2.79 -2.44
N MET A 80 8.54 -2.77 -2.36
CA MET A 80 7.65 -2.80 -3.54
C MET A 80 7.90 -1.63 -4.49
N ILE A 81 8.24 -0.46 -3.96
CA ILE A 81 8.50 0.75 -4.75
C ILE A 81 9.71 0.59 -5.67
N LEU A 82 10.70 -0.24 -5.31
CA LEU A 82 11.89 -0.48 -6.14
C LEU A 82 11.55 -1.11 -7.49
N LEU A 83 10.45 -1.87 -7.54
CA LEU A 83 10.00 -2.58 -8.72
C LEU A 83 9.24 -1.67 -9.69
N ILE A 84 8.68 -0.56 -9.21
CA ILE A 84 7.86 0.35 -10.02
C ILE A 84 8.78 1.19 -10.91
N LEU A 85 8.34 1.48 -12.14
CA LEU A 85 9.08 2.33 -13.06
C LEU A 85 9.02 3.79 -12.63
N PHE A 86 10.18 4.45 -12.67
CA PHE A 86 10.28 5.90 -12.63
C PHE A 86 10.84 6.39 -13.97
N ASN A 87 9.98 7.06 -14.74
CA ASN A 87 10.33 7.82 -15.95
C ASN A 87 11.08 7.04 -17.06
N SER A 88 10.96 5.71 -17.10
CA SER A 88 11.36 4.72 -18.15
C SER A 88 12.15 3.51 -17.64
N TYR A 89 12.74 3.61 -16.44
CA TYR A 89 13.51 2.50 -15.85
C TYR A 89 13.06 2.22 -14.41
N THR A 90 13.16 0.95 -14.02
CA THR A 90 13.01 0.53 -12.63
C THR A 90 14.32 0.77 -11.88
N LEU A 91 14.26 0.89 -10.54
CA LEU A 91 15.48 1.06 -9.76
C LEU A 91 16.36 -0.20 -9.77
N ILE A 92 15.70 -1.36 -9.84
CA ILE A 92 16.34 -2.67 -9.97
C ILE A 92 15.81 -3.29 -11.26
N ASP A 93 16.71 -3.69 -12.15
CA ASP A 93 16.35 -4.36 -13.40
C ASP A 93 16.25 -5.87 -13.17
N ILE A 94 15.06 -6.35 -12.78
CA ILE A 94 14.76 -7.78 -12.68
C ILE A 94 13.91 -8.17 -13.89
N LYS A 95 14.36 -9.19 -14.64
CA LYS A 95 13.61 -9.70 -15.81
C LYS A 95 12.16 -10.08 -15.48
N HIS A 96 11.90 -10.50 -14.24
CA HIS A 96 10.59 -10.91 -13.73
C HIS A 96 10.06 -9.96 -12.64
N ASN A 97 10.13 -8.64 -12.86
CA ASN A 97 9.64 -7.62 -11.92
C ASN A 97 8.22 -7.91 -11.40
N LEU A 98 7.31 -8.34 -12.27
CA LEU A 98 5.93 -8.61 -11.92
C LEU A 98 5.76 -9.84 -11.01
N LEU A 99 6.57 -10.88 -11.19
CA LEU A 99 6.57 -12.03 -10.28
C LEU A 99 7.10 -11.62 -8.90
N MET A 100 8.14 -10.79 -8.86
CA MET A 100 8.69 -10.26 -7.60
C MET A 100 7.64 -9.43 -6.84
N PHE A 101 6.81 -8.67 -7.55
CA PHE A 101 5.69 -7.93 -6.97
C PHE A 101 4.73 -8.87 -6.21
N PHE A 102 4.35 -10.01 -6.79
CA PHE A 102 3.47 -10.97 -6.12
C PHE A 102 4.12 -11.64 -4.90
N ILE A 103 5.43 -11.94 -4.96
CA ILE A 103 6.14 -12.51 -3.83
C ILE A 103 6.14 -11.51 -2.66
N LEU A 104 6.37 -10.23 -2.93
CA LEU A 104 6.34 -9.21 -1.89
C LEU A 104 4.91 -8.92 -1.37
N SER A 105 3.89 -8.94 -2.23
CA SER A 105 2.50 -8.72 -1.79
C SER A 105 2.04 -9.83 -0.83
N SER A 106 2.28 -11.08 -1.21
CA SER A 106 1.93 -12.26 -0.39
C SER A 106 2.70 -12.28 0.93
N MET A 107 3.97 -11.84 0.94
CA MET A 107 4.74 -11.64 2.17
C MET A 107 4.09 -10.62 3.13
N GLY A 108 3.43 -9.59 2.60
CA GLY A 108 2.71 -8.58 3.39
C GLY A 108 1.55 -9.16 4.22
N VAL A 109 0.86 -10.19 3.70
CA VAL A 109 -0.27 -10.83 4.39
C VAL A 109 0.17 -11.51 5.69
N TYR A 110 1.37 -12.09 5.72
CA TYR A 110 1.89 -12.74 6.94
C TYR A 110 2.08 -11.75 8.09
N PHE A 111 2.49 -10.51 7.81
CA PHE A 111 2.65 -9.51 8.88
C PHE A 111 1.32 -9.09 9.50
N ILE A 112 0.22 -9.07 8.74
CA ILE A 112 -1.12 -8.80 9.27
C ILE A 112 -1.51 -9.88 10.28
N LEU A 113 -1.23 -11.14 9.98
CA LEU A 113 -1.49 -12.27 10.88
C LEU A 113 -0.63 -12.18 12.15
N LEU A 114 0.66 -11.87 12.00
CA LEU A 114 1.59 -11.75 13.13
C LEU A 114 1.19 -10.61 14.08
N ILE A 115 0.71 -9.47 13.57
CA ILE A 115 0.19 -8.36 14.39
C ILE A 115 -0.99 -8.83 15.22
N GLY A 116 -1.96 -9.52 14.61
CA GLY A 116 -3.12 -10.06 15.33
C GLY A 116 -2.75 -11.01 16.44
N TRP A 117 -1.81 -11.92 16.17
CA TRP A 117 -1.31 -12.88 17.15
C TRP A 117 -0.53 -12.22 18.30
N SER A 118 0.23 -11.15 18.03
CA SER A 118 1.03 -10.45 19.04
C SER A 118 0.23 -9.90 20.23
N SER A 119 -1.06 -9.63 20.00
CA SER A 119 -1.97 -8.98 20.95
C SER A 119 -2.61 -9.93 21.99
N ASN A 120 -2.36 -11.24 21.89
CA ASN A 120 -2.87 -12.28 22.80
C ASN A 120 -4.37 -12.13 23.22
N SER A 121 -5.20 -11.56 22.35
CA SER A 121 -6.64 -11.37 22.60
C SER A 121 -7.47 -12.08 21.53
N LYS A 122 -8.51 -12.83 21.95
CA LYS A 122 -9.33 -13.64 21.04
C LYS A 122 -9.98 -12.80 19.94
N TYR A 123 -10.43 -11.58 20.26
CA TYR A 123 -11.09 -10.69 19.30
C TYR A 123 -10.13 -10.16 18.24
N CYS A 124 -8.92 -9.74 18.63
CA CYS A 124 -7.93 -9.27 17.68
C CYS A 124 -7.45 -10.41 16.77
N TYR A 125 -7.26 -11.61 17.33
CA TYR A 125 -6.88 -12.78 16.54
C TYR A 125 -7.95 -13.13 15.49
N LEU A 126 -9.24 -13.19 15.87
CA LEU A 126 -10.35 -13.39 14.94
C LEU A 126 -10.44 -12.28 13.88
N GLY A 127 -10.22 -11.03 14.27
CA GLY A 127 -10.14 -9.90 13.34
C GLY A 127 -9.04 -10.08 12.29
N SER A 128 -7.85 -10.49 12.73
CA SER A 128 -6.70 -10.71 11.83
C SER A 128 -6.93 -11.84 10.84
N ILE A 129 -7.54 -12.96 11.27
CA ILE A 129 -7.89 -14.07 10.37
C ILE A 129 -8.90 -13.62 9.31
N ARG A 130 -9.90 -12.81 9.68
CA ARG A 130 -10.87 -12.27 8.73
C ARG A 130 -10.22 -11.36 7.70
N SER A 131 -9.31 -10.46 8.11
CA SER A 131 -8.59 -9.61 7.16
C SER A 131 -7.67 -10.43 6.26
N VAL A 132 -7.00 -11.46 6.77
CA VAL A 132 -6.13 -12.34 5.98
C VAL A 132 -6.94 -13.10 4.93
N ALA A 133 -8.08 -13.67 5.30
CA ALA A 133 -8.97 -14.37 4.37
C ALA A 133 -9.44 -13.42 3.23
N GLN A 134 -9.78 -12.18 3.57
CA GLN A 134 -10.15 -11.16 2.59
C GLN A 134 -8.97 -10.84 1.65
N MET A 135 -7.79 -10.54 2.19
CA MET A 135 -6.61 -10.19 1.38
C MET A 135 -6.24 -11.29 0.40
N ILE A 136 -6.21 -12.55 0.84
CA ILE A 136 -5.88 -13.70 -0.03
C ILE A 136 -6.93 -13.87 -1.14
N SER A 137 -8.22 -13.69 -0.83
CA SER A 137 -9.28 -13.80 -1.86
C SER A 137 -9.14 -12.75 -2.95
N TYR A 138 -8.76 -11.51 -2.59
CA TYR A 138 -8.54 -10.44 -3.56
C TYR A 138 -7.23 -10.58 -4.32
N GLU A 139 -6.14 -11.03 -3.66
CA GLU A 139 -4.86 -11.31 -4.34
C GLU A 139 -5.01 -12.34 -5.47
N ALA A 140 -5.81 -13.38 -5.27
CA ALA A 140 -6.06 -14.39 -6.31
C ALA A 140 -6.76 -13.77 -7.54
N SER A 141 -7.77 -12.92 -7.33
CA SER A 141 -8.46 -12.23 -8.43
C SER A 141 -7.55 -11.24 -9.16
N PHE A 142 -6.74 -10.49 -8.42
CA PHE A 142 -5.75 -9.55 -8.94
C PHE A 142 -4.66 -10.26 -9.76
N PHE A 143 -4.21 -11.44 -9.33
CA PHE A 143 -3.26 -12.28 -10.07
C PHE A 143 -3.79 -12.66 -11.45
N MET A 144 -5.05 -13.06 -11.55
CA MET A 144 -5.66 -13.45 -12.83
C MET A 144 -5.76 -12.29 -13.82
N ILE A 145 -6.12 -11.09 -13.33
CA ILE A 145 -6.19 -9.88 -14.17
C ILE A 145 -4.81 -9.51 -14.71
N ILE A 146 -3.79 -9.56 -13.86
CA ILE A 146 -2.42 -9.27 -14.28
C ILE A 146 -1.89 -10.32 -15.25
N LEU A 147 -2.20 -11.59 -15.05
CA LEU A 147 -1.77 -12.64 -15.97
C LEU A 147 -2.30 -12.39 -17.38
N PHE A 148 -3.52 -11.88 -17.51
CA PHE A 148 -4.04 -11.42 -18.79
C PHE A 148 -3.22 -10.25 -19.39
N LEU A 149 -2.81 -9.27 -18.57
CA LEU A 149 -1.91 -8.19 -19.03
C LEU A 149 -0.54 -8.71 -19.49
N VAL A 150 0.01 -9.73 -18.82
CA VAL A 150 1.27 -10.39 -19.22
C VAL A 150 1.12 -11.06 -20.58
N ILE A 151 -0.02 -11.70 -20.86
CA ILE A 151 -0.29 -12.32 -22.16
C ILE A 151 -0.28 -11.27 -23.27
N LEU A 152 -0.87 -10.08 -23.02
CA LEU A 152 -0.88 -8.99 -23.99
C LEU A 152 0.52 -8.41 -24.26
N SER A 153 1.36 -8.28 -23.23
CA SER A 153 2.71 -7.73 -23.37
C SER A 153 3.78 -8.78 -23.76
N GLN A 154 3.45 -10.07 -23.68
CA GLN A 154 4.35 -11.21 -23.88
C GLN A 154 5.59 -11.24 -22.96
N SER A 155 5.56 -10.50 -21.85
CA SER A 155 6.71 -10.33 -20.97
C SER A 155 6.32 -10.00 -19.53
N PHE A 156 7.12 -10.46 -18.57
CA PHE A 156 6.94 -10.16 -17.14
C PHE A 156 7.65 -8.87 -16.66
N SER A 157 8.40 -8.19 -17.53
CA SER A 157 9.07 -6.93 -17.17
C SER A 157 8.12 -5.73 -17.38
N PHE A 158 8.05 -4.86 -16.38
CA PHE A 158 7.21 -3.66 -16.45
C PHE A 158 7.67 -2.68 -17.55
N THR A 159 8.96 -2.63 -17.87
CA THR A 159 9.51 -1.79 -18.96
C THR A 159 8.98 -2.21 -20.33
N GLN A 160 8.87 -3.50 -20.56
CA GLN A 160 8.34 -4.04 -21.80
C GLN A 160 6.81 -3.88 -21.87
N MET A 161 6.12 -3.98 -20.73
CA MET A 161 4.69 -3.64 -20.63
C MET A 161 4.43 -2.18 -21.03
N GLU A 162 5.22 -1.22 -20.55
CA GLU A 162 5.08 0.19 -20.96
C GLU A 162 5.28 0.37 -22.47
N LYS A 163 6.32 -0.26 -23.05
CA LYS A 163 6.57 -0.22 -24.50
C LYS A 163 5.40 -0.80 -25.30
N SER A 164 4.78 -1.89 -24.84
CA SER A 164 3.63 -2.50 -25.52
C SER A 164 2.39 -1.58 -25.54
N GLN A 165 2.27 -0.67 -24.57
CA GLN A 165 1.16 0.28 -24.47
C GLN A 165 1.31 1.51 -25.37
N MET A 166 2.46 1.69 -26.03
CA MET A 166 2.69 2.84 -26.92
C MET A 166 1.76 2.86 -28.13
N LEU A 167 1.44 1.68 -28.69
CA LEU A 167 0.56 1.57 -29.86
C LEU A 167 -0.92 1.72 -29.49
N LEU A 168 -1.37 0.91 -28.53
CA LEU A 168 -2.71 0.96 -27.98
C LEU A 168 -2.63 0.80 -26.47
N LYS A 169 -3.15 1.80 -25.74
CA LYS A 169 -3.22 1.74 -24.28
C LYS A 169 -4.18 0.61 -23.87
N PHE A 170 -3.74 -0.25 -22.97
CA PHE A 170 -4.53 -1.39 -22.47
C PHE A 170 -5.89 -0.99 -21.88
N PHE A 171 -6.00 0.24 -21.36
CA PHE A 171 -7.27 0.79 -20.85
C PHE A 171 -8.38 0.77 -21.90
N TRP A 172 -8.09 1.13 -23.15
CA TRP A 172 -9.11 1.26 -24.19
C TRP A 172 -9.61 -0.10 -24.69
N GLY A 173 -8.73 -1.11 -24.74
CA GLY A 173 -9.12 -2.47 -25.14
C GLY A 173 -9.87 -3.24 -24.05
N ASN A 174 -9.63 -2.92 -22.76
CA ASN A 174 -10.03 -3.77 -21.63
C ASN A 174 -10.64 -2.97 -20.47
N SER A 175 -11.59 -2.08 -20.75
CA SER A 175 -12.24 -1.25 -19.72
C SER A 175 -12.94 -2.08 -18.64
N LEU A 176 -13.53 -3.22 -18.99
CA LEU A 176 -14.17 -4.14 -18.01
C LEU A 176 -13.16 -4.71 -17.02
N LEU A 177 -11.99 -5.14 -17.49
CA LEU A 177 -10.94 -5.65 -16.61
C LEU A 177 -10.38 -4.55 -15.73
N PHE A 178 -10.34 -3.30 -16.19
CA PHE A 178 -10.02 -2.16 -15.35
C PHE A 178 -11.04 -1.97 -14.22
N PHE A 179 -12.34 -2.07 -14.49
CA PHE A 179 -13.34 -1.98 -13.43
C PHE A 179 -13.26 -3.15 -12.44
N MET A 180 -13.03 -4.38 -12.92
CA MET A 180 -12.79 -5.52 -12.04
C MET A 180 -11.55 -5.29 -11.17
N TRP A 181 -10.48 -4.75 -11.75
CA TRP A 181 -9.26 -4.41 -11.04
C TRP A 181 -9.46 -3.35 -9.96
N MET A 182 -10.28 -2.32 -10.22
CA MET A 182 -10.58 -1.28 -9.23
C MET A 182 -11.43 -1.82 -8.07
N THR A 183 -12.17 -2.91 -8.28
CA THR A 183 -12.97 -3.56 -7.22
C THR A 183 -12.21 -4.63 -6.44
N SER A 184 -11.15 -5.20 -7.04
CA SER A 184 -10.31 -6.23 -6.43
C SER A 184 -9.18 -5.64 -5.62
#